data_AF-A0A482V871-F1
#
_entry.id   AF-A0A482V871-F1
#
_cell.length_a   1.000
_cell.length_b   1.000
_cell.length_c   1.000
_cell.angle_alpha   90.00
_cell.angle_beta   90.00
_cell.angle_gamma   90.00
#
_symmetry.space_group_name_H-M   'P 1'
#
loop_
_entity.id
_entity.type
_entity.pdbx_description
1 polymer ?
#
loop_
_entity_poly.entity_id
_entity_poly.type
_entity_poly.pdbx_seq_one_letter_code
_entity_poly.pdbx_strand_id
1 'polypeptide(L)' 'SSSLKSVRIRVPEVVKSGETVTLSCEYDLEQVALYTIKWYWKDVEFYRFVPKESPPFRAFTMKYINVDVSRFMNYSPN' A
#
# COMPACT_ATOMS: atom_id res chain seq x y z
N SER A 1 9.40 4.10 24.93
CA SER A 1 9.89 3.93 23.55
C SER A 1 8.71 4.07 22.62
N SER A 2 8.72 5.06 21.72
CA SER A 2 7.64 5.27 20.75
C SER A 2 7.87 4.34 19.56
N SER A 3 6.91 3.48 19.26
CA SER A 3 7.03 2.45 18.21
C SER A 3 5.68 2.24 17.54
N LEU A 4 5.67 1.55 16.41
CA LEU A 4 4.44 1.09 15.75
C LEU A 4 3.52 0.42 16.77
N LYS A 5 2.38 1.03 17.03
CA LYS A 5 1.42 0.60 18.06
C LYS A 5 0.46 -0.43 17.53
N SER A 6 -0.01 -0.27 16.30
CA SER A 6 -0.87 -1.27 15.66
C SER A 6 -0.76 -1.24 14.14
N VAL A 7 -0.98 -2.39 13.53
CA VAL A 7 -1.20 -2.56 12.08
C VAL A 7 -2.43 -3.42 11.89
N ARG A 8 -3.34 -3.01 11.01
CA ARG A 8 -4.46 -3.82 10.54
C ARG A 8 -4.46 -3.86 9.03
N ILE A 9 -4.39 -5.08 8.51
CA ILE A 9 -4.49 -5.36 7.09
C ILE A 9 -5.91 -5.79 6.77
N ARG A 10 -6.56 -5.09 5.84
CA ARG A 10 -7.87 -5.47 5.30
C ARG A 10 -7.72 -5.86 3.84
N VAL A 11 -7.95 -7.13 3.56
CA VAL A 11 -7.94 -7.70 2.22
C VAL A 11 -9.15 -8.64 2.09
N PRO A 12 -9.79 -8.73 0.90
CA PRO A 12 -10.80 -9.75 0.68
C PRO A 12 -10.20 -11.16 0.76
N GLU A 13 -10.93 -12.10 1.34
CA GLU A 13 -10.49 -13.50 1.47
C GLU A 13 -10.42 -14.20 0.11
N VAL A 14 -11.40 -13.94 -0.74
CA VAL A 14 -11.51 -14.49 -2.10
C VAL A 14 -11.99 -13.38 -3.03
N VAL A 15 -11.40 -13.33 -4.23
CA VAL A 15 -11.73 -12.37 -5.28
C VAL A 15 -11.95 -13.11 -6.59
N LYS A 16 -12.91 -12.67 -7.42
CA LYS A 16 -13.05 -13.24 -8.76
C LYS A 16 -12.03 -12.60 -9.70
N SER A 17 -11.51 -13.39 -10.63
CA SER A 17 -10.60 -12.88 -11.65
C SER A 17 -11.26 -11.76 -12.46
N GLY A 18 -10.55 -10.65 -12.63
CA GLY A 18 -11.04 -9.46 -13.35
C GLY A 18 -11.79 -8.45 -12.48
N GLU A 19 -12.08 -8.75 -11.21
CA GLU A 19 -12.65 -7.77 -10.29
C GLU A 19 -11.57 -6.83 -9.72
N THR A 20 -11.96 -5.57 -9.53
CA THR A 20 -11.13 -4.59 -8.82
C THR A 20 -11.35 -4.74 -7.32
N VAL A 21 -10.25 -4.81 -6.57
CA VAL A 21 -10.30 -4.88 -5.10
C VAL A 21 -9.42 -3.83 -4.46
N THR A 22 -9.78 -3.43 -3.24
CA THR A 22 -8.99 -2.50 -2.43
C THR A 22 -8.24 -3.29 -1.36
N LEU A 23 -6.92 -3.15 -1.34
CA LEU A 23 -6.08 -3.60 -0.24
C LEU A 23 -5.85 -2.41 0.69
N SER A 24 -6.14 -2.55 1.99
CA SER A 24 -5.98 -1.47 2.96
C SER A 24 -5.04 -1.86 4.09
N CYS A 25 -4.14 -0.94 4.43
CA CYS A 25 -3.25 -1.05 5.57
C CYS A 25 -3.53 0.16 6.48
N GLU A 26 -4.13 -0.11 7.64
CA GLU A 26 -4.27 0.88 8.71
C GLU A 26 -3.10 0.70 9.67
N TYR A 27 -2.46 1.79 10.07
CA TYR A 27 -1.35 1.75 11.02
C TYR A 27 -1.43 2.93 11.99
N ASP A 28 -0.99 2.70 13.22
CA ASP A 28 -0.79 3.73 14.24
C ASP A 28 0.70 3.80 14.58
N LEU A 29 1.36 4.87 14.14
CA LEU A 29 2.79 5.09 14.33
C LEU A 29 3.10 5.99 15.53
N GLU A 30 2.07 6.37 16.30
CA GLU A 30 2.17 7.40 17.33
C GLU A 30 2.81 8.70 16.78
N GLN A 31 4.10 8.92 17.09
CA GLN A 31 4.87 10.12 16.70
C GLN A 31 6.03 9.78 15.75
N VAL A 32 6.08 8.54 15.24
CA VAL A 32 7.15 8.07 14.37
C VAL A 32 6.71 8.19 12.90
N ALA A 33 7.64 8.60 12.04
CA ALA A 33 7.37 8.66 10.60
C ALA A 33 7.29 7.25 10.00
N LEU A 34 6.36 7.05 9.07
CA LEU A 34 6.30 5.84 8.26
C LEU A 34 7.55 5.74 7.39
N TYR A 35 8.21 4.58 7.41
CA TYR A 35 9.35 4.33 6.51
C TYR A 35 8.89 3.88 5.12
N THR A 36 8.11 2.80 5.04
CA THR A 36 7.62 2.26 3.76
C THR A 36 6.41 1.35 3.98
N ILE A 37 5.53 1.27 2.98
CA ILE A 37 4.55 0.18 2.81
C ILE A 37 4.88 -0.52 1.51
N LYS A 38 4.87 -1.85 1.52
CA LYS A 38 5.08 -2.68 0.33
C LYS A 38 4.03 -3.77 0.27
N TRP A 39 3.49 -3.98 -0.92
CA TRP A 39 2.62 -5.12 -1.20
C TRP A 39 3.31 -6.10 -2.13
N TYR A 40 3.21 -7.38 -1.75
CA TYR A 40 3.80 -8.49 -2.45
C TYR A 40 2.70 -9.48 -2.84
N TRP A 41 2.81 -10.01 -4.05
CA TRP A 41 2.08 -11.20 -4.46
C TRP A 41 3.09 -12.32 -4.58
N LYS A 42 3.01 -13.29 -3.66
CA LYS A 42 4.11 -14.23 -3.39
C LYS A 42 5.38 -13.43 -3.09
N ASP A 43 6.44 -13.63 -3.85
CA ASP A 43 7.74 -12.98 -3.64
C ASP A 43 7.95 -11.75 -4.53
N VAL A 44 6.95 -11.35 -5.30
CA VAL A 44 7.06 -10.23 -6.25
C VAL A 44 6.36 -9.00 -5.71
N GLU A 45 7.15 -7.93 -5.52
CA GLU A 45 6.64 -6.62 -5.14
C GLU A 45 5.84 -6.01 -6.29
N PHE A 46 4.58 -5.66 -6.03
CA PHE A 46 3.72 -5.04 -7.05
C PHE A 46 3.32 -3.61 -6.71
N TYR A 47 3.46 -3.18 -5.45
CA TYR A 47 3.26 -1.80 -5.03
C TYR A 47 4.21 -1.40 -3.89
N ARG A 48 4.66 -0.15 -3.92
CA ARG A 48 5.41 0.50 -2.85
C ARG A 48 4.88 1.90 -2.57
N PHE A 49 4.84 2.27 -1.30
CA PHE A 49 4.71 3.65 -0.82
C PHE A 49 5.90 4.01 0.07
N VAL A 50 6.57 5.12 -0.23
CA VAL A 50 7.66 5.71 0.54
C VAL A 50 7.35 7.20 0.69
N PRO A 51 6.89 7.67 1.87
CA PRO A 51 6.46 9.07 2.06
C PRO A 51 7.51 10.11 1.70
N LYS A 52 8.80 9.75 1.78
CA LYS A 52 9.93 10.64 1.53
C LYS A 52 10.36 10.70 0.05
N GLU A 53 9.76 9.91 -0.83
CA GLU A 53 10.06 9.91 -2.26
C GLU A 53 9.10 10.82 -3.05
N SER A 54 9.54 11.25 -4.24
CA SER A 54 8.69 11.94 -5.22
C SER A 54 8.83 11.24 -6.58
N PRO A 55 7.78 10.59 -7.11
CA PRO A 55 6.47 10.39 -6.48
C PRO A 55 6.54 9.45 -5.27
N PRO A 56 5.64 9.59 -4.28
CA PRO A 56 5.70 8.80 -3.04
C PRO A 56 5.22 7.35 -3.21
N PHE A 57 4.73 6.98 -4.39
CA PHE A 57 4.28 5.62 -4.70
C PHE A 57 4.91 5.11 -5.99
N ARG A 58 5.02 3.77 -6.07
CA ARG A 58 5.48 3.04 -7.24
C ARG A 58 4.61 1.81 -7.44
N ALA A 59 4.09 1.63 -8.65
CA ALA A 59 3.44 0.40 -9.10
C ALA A 59 4.40 -0.35 -10.02
N PHE A 60 4.51 -1.67 -9.84
CA PHE A 60 5.36 -2.51 -10.68
C PHE A 60 4.50 -3.34 -11.63
N THR A 61 4.95 -3.46 -12.87
CA THR A 61 4.24 -4.23 -13.90
C THR A 61 4.22 -5.71 -13.54
N MET A 62 3.03 -6.29 -13.50
CA MET A 62 2.78 -7.70 -13.20
C MET A 62 1.82 -8.29 -14.23
N LYS A 63 2.07 -9.52 -14.67
CA LYS A 63 1.28 -10.16 -15.75
C LYS A 63 -0.22 -10.25 -15.45
N TYR A 64 -0.58 -10.43 -14.19
CA TYR A 64 -1.97 -10.70 -13.77
C TYR A 64 -2.52 -9.70 -12.76
N ILE A 65 -1.74 -8.66 -12.41
CA ILE A 65 -2.14 -7.65 -11.44
C ILE A 65 -1.97 -6.28 -12.08
N ASN A 66 -3.05 -5.52 -12.12
CA ASN A 66 -3.01 -4.10 -12.46
C ASN A 66 -3.21 -3.29 -11.17
N VAL A 67 -2.34 -2.33 -10.94
CA VAL A 67 -2.39 -1.50 -9.73
C VAL A 67 -2.90 -0.13 -10.09
N ASP A 68 -4.09 0.20 -9.59
CA ASP A 68 -4.66 1.54 -9.72
C ASP A 68 -4.07 2.47 -8.65
N VAL A 69 -3.20 3.38 -9.09
CA VAL A 69 -2.60 4.42 -8.24
C VAL A 69 -3.34 5.75 -8.29
N SER A 70 -4.37 5.88 -9.15
CA SER A 70 -5.10 7.14 -9.37
C SER A 70 -5.76 7.66 -8.10
N ARG A 71 -6.23 6.74 -7.24
CA ARG A 71 -6.88 7.08 -5.97
C ARG A 71 -5.95 7.80 -4.98
N PHE A 72 -4.64 7.59 -5.08
CA PHE A 72 -3.65 8.18 -4.16
C PHE A 72 -3.12 9.54 -4.63
N MET A 73 -3.30 9.90 -5.91
CA MET A 73 -2.98 11.25 -6.41
C MET A 73 -3.87 12.33 -5.78
N ASN A 74 -5.05 11.94 -5.27
CA ASN A 74 -5.97 12.86 -4.57
C ASN A 74 -5.68 12.97 -3.06
N TYR A 75 -4.82 12.10 -2.51
CA TYR A 75 -4.36 12.14 -1.13
C TYR A 75 -3.02 12.88 -1.08
N SER A 76 -3.03 14.19 -1.34
CA SER A 76 -1.91 15.05 -0.93
C SER A 76 -2.00 15.18 0.59
N PRO A 77 -1.04 14.67 1.37
CA PRO A 77 -0.98 15.04 2.78
C PRO A 77 -0.71 16.56 2.81
N ASN A 78 -1.58 17.31 3.48
CA ASN A 78 -1.22 18.66 3.95
C ASN A 78 -0.07 18.54 4.96
#